data_AF-A0A537KQK9-F1
#
_entry.id   AF-A0A537KQK9-F1
#
_cell.length_a   1.000
_cell.length_b   1.000
_cell.length_c   1.000
_cell.angle_alpha   90.00
_cell.angle_beta   90.00
_cell.angle_gamma   90.00
#
_symmetry.space_group_name_H-M   'P 1'
#
loop_
_entity.id
_entity.type
_entity.pdbx_description
1 polymer ?
#
loop_
_entity_poly.entity_id
_entity_poly.type
_entity_poly.pdbx_seq_one_letter_code
_entity_poly.pdbx_strand_id
1 'polypeptide(L)'
;MFKRTLTQSDIFLIVANLLPVFGVWFWNWNPMTVFIVYCLETIIIGFFNLLKMGIATAYRKTDIWYNGNYQARVSGIFFMLFFLVHYGMFVAIQMGLFFAVSGLADQFNIGFFSFFFKWPQLIGSDAYIMIGAFVLSYGYKTVSEFLLTGQYRRVPLGILMFQPYMRIFVQQVTVILGSMFLAFGAGKIFILVFALVKIVFEVYVNYEGLMNKAIVQLKRQSGK
;
A
#
# COMPACT_ATOMS: atom_id res chain seq x y z
N MET A 1 17.16 16.12 2.76
CA MET A 1 16.79 15.11 1.75
C MET A 1 15.26 15.08 1.55
N PHE A 2 14.59 16.24 1.37
CA PHE A 2 13.11 16.33 1.50
C PHE A 2 12.40 17.27 0.51
N LYS A 3 13.09 17.94 -0.43
CA LYS A 3 12.42 18.80 -1.41
C LYS A 3 12.22 18.04 -2.72
N ARG A 4 11.03 17.44 -2.88
CA ARG A 4 10.50 17.00 -4.18
C ARG A 4 9.34 17.94 -4.55
N THR A 5 9.25 18.33 -5.81
CA THR A 5 8.08 19.03 -6.33
C THR A 5 6.90 18.04 -6.38
N LEU A 6 5.77 18.41 -5.76
CA LEU A 6 4.57 17.58 -5.76
C LEU A 6 4.06 17.39 -7.19
N THR A 7 3.78 16.15 -7.59
CA THR A 7 3.11 15.87 -8.86
C THR A 7 1.59 16.00 -8.71
N GLN A 8 0.85 16.04 -9.81
CA GLN A 8 -0.62 16.03 -9.76
C GLN A 8 -1.16 14.77 -9.07
N SER A 9 -0.56 13.61 -9.33
CA SER A 9 -0.84 12.33 -8.66
C SER A 9 -0.57 12.37 -7.16
N ASP A 10 0.48 13.08 -6.71
CA ASP A 10 0.75 13.27 -5.28
C ASP A 10 -0.37 14.11 -4.62
N ILE A 11 -0.88 15.13 -5.32
CA ILE A 11 -2.01 15.95 -4.84
C ILE A 11 -3.28 15.10 -4.72
N PHE A 12 -3.62 14.31 -5.76
CA PHE A 12 -4.77 13.39 -5.69
C PHE A 12 -4.66 12.43 -4.51
N LEU A 13 -3.46 11.89 -4.27
CA LEU A 13 -3.20 10.99 -3.17
C LEU A 13 -3.35 11.69 -1.81
N ILE A 14 -2.83 12.92 -1.66
CA ILE A 14 -3.00 13.72 -0.44
C ILE A 14 -4.49 13.96 -0.19
N VAL A 15 -5.24 14.40 -1.21
CA VAL A 15 -6.68 14.66 -1.09
C VAL A 15 -7.44 13.39 -0.71
N ALA A 16 -7.14 12.26 -1.34
CA ALA A 16 -7.75 10.96 -1.02
C ALA A 16 -7.45 10.51 0.42
N ASN A 17 -6.30 10.89 0.98
CA ASN A 17 -5.92 10.61 2.37
C ASN A 17 -6.49 11.62 3.38
N LEU A 18 -6.88 12.82 2.95
CA LEU A 18 -7.54 13.81 3.80
C LEU A 18 -9.06 13.63 3.83
N LEU A 19 -9.65 13.05 2.78
CA LEU A 19 -11.08 12.71 2.73
C LEU A 19 -11.57 11.95 3.98
N PRO A 20 -10.86 10.94 4.51
CA PRO A 20 -11.34 10.17 5.66
C PRO A 20 -11.23 10.96 6.96
N VAL A 21 -10.22 11.82 7.07
CA VAL A 21 -10.11 12.78 8.18
C VAL A 21 -11.31 13.73 8.14
N PHE A 22 -11.61 14.28 6.97
CA PHE A 22 -12.76 15.17 6.81
C PHE A 22 -14.07 14.47 7.15
N GLY A 23 -14.27 13.24 6.66
CA GLY A 23 -15.48 12.46 6.93
C GLY A 23 -15.69 12.17 8.42
N VAL A 24 -14.64 11.80 9.15
CA VAL A 24 -14.73 11.52 10.60
C VAL A 24 -15.00 12.78 11.43
N TRP A 25 -14.42 13.92 11.04
CA TRP A 25 -14.50 15.15 11.81
C TRP A 25 -15.77 15.96 11.51
N PHE A 26 -16.22 15.99 10.25
CA PHE A 26 -17.33 16.85 9.79
C PHE A 26 -18.59 16.07 9.40
N TRP A 27 -18.46 14.85 8.89
CA TRP A 27 -19.60 14.00 8.50
C TRP A 27 -19.93 12.90 9.50
N ASN A 28 -19.27 12.89 10.66
CA ASN A 28 -19.44 11.89 11.71
C ASN A 28 -19.27 10.44 11.21
N TRP A 29 -18.42 10.23 10.21
CA TRP A 29 -18.04 8.87 9.81
C TRP A 29 -17.44 8.13 10.99
N ASN A 30 -17.76 6.84 11.08
CA ASN A 30 -17.23 6.02 12.14
C ASN A 30 -15.71 5.85 11.95
N PRO A 31 -14.86 6.26 12.92
CA PRO A 31 -13.40 6.12 12.81
C PRO A 31 -12.96 4.68 12.57
N MET A 32 -13.69 3.71 13.13
CA MET A 32 -13.43 2.29 12.98
C MET A 32 -13.65 1.84 11.53
N THR A 33 -14.75 2.25 10.90
CA THR A 33 -15.05 1.98 9.50
C THR A 33 -14.01 2.60 8.58
N VAL A 34 -13.64 3.86 8.81
CA VAL A 34 -12.58 4.56 8.07
C VAL A 34 -11.26 3.80 8.17
N PHE A 35 -10.95 3.29 9.35
CA PHE A 35 -9.73 2.55 9.58
C PHE A 35 -9.71 1.19 8.87
N ILE A 36 -10.84 0.46 8.85
CA ILE A 36 -10.98 -0.76 8.04
C ILE A 36 -10.72 -0.46 6.56
N VAL A 37 -11.18 0.68 6.05
CA VAL A 37 -10.93 1.05 4.66
C VAL A 37 -9.45 1.35 4.42
N TYR A 38 -8.73 1.97 5.36
CA TYR A 38 -7.27 2.09 5.28
C TYR A 38 -6.56 0.74 5.26
N CYS A 39 -7.10 -0.25 5.98
CA CYS A 39 -6.63 -1.62 5.89
C CYS A 39 -6.88 -2.22 4.49
N LEU A 40 -8.09 -2.08 3.94
CA LEU A 40 -8.43 -2.52 2.59
C LEU A 40 -7.59 -1.84 1.50
N GLU A 41 -7.15 -0.62 1.74
CA GLU A 41 -6.28 0.09 0.81
C GLU A 41 -4.98 -0.66 0.51
N THR A 42 -4.42 -1.41 1.46
CA THR A 42 -3.24 -2.27 1.19
C THR A 42 -3.51 -3.30 0.11
N ILE A 43 -4.73 -3.82 0.06
CA ILE A 43 -5.18 -4.76 -0.97
C ILE A 43 -5.31 -4.03 -2.31
N ILE A 44 -5.88 -2.82 -2.31
CA ILE A 44 -6.00 -1.96 -3.51
C ILE A 44 -4.60 -1.67 -4.09
N ILE A 45 -3.66 -1.25 -3.24
CA ILE A 45 -2.27 -0.99 -3.63
C ILE A 45 -1.63 -2.27 -4.19
N GLY A 46 -1.80 -3.41 -3.52
CA GLY A 46 -1.26 -4.70 -3.96
C GLY A 46 -1.81 -5.12 -5.32
N PHE A 47 -3.11 -4.91 -5.54
CA PHE A 47 -3.77 -5.17 -6.81
C PHE A 47 -3.20 -4.32 -7.94
N PHE A 48 -3.10 -2.99 -7.77
CA PHE A 48 -2.49 -2.13 -8.79
C PHE A 48 -1.03 -2.48 -9.04
N ASN A 49 -0.28 -2.85 -8.01
CA ASN A 49 1.10 -3.27 -8.17
C ASN A 49 1.22 -4.59 -8.95
N LEU A 50 0.34 -5.56 -8.68
CA LEU A 50 0.26 -6.81 -9.44
C LEU A 50 -0.08 -6.54 -10.92
N LEU A 51 -0.98 -5.58 -11.20
CA LEU A 51 -1.26 -5.14 -12.58
C LEU A 51 -0.01 -4.57 -13.25
N LYS A 52 0.74 -3.70 -12.57
CA LYS A 52 2.00 -3.14 -13.08
C LYS A 52 3.00 -4.24 -13.41
N MET A 53 3.16 -5.23 -12.53
CA MET A 53 4.02 -6.39 -12.75
C MET A 53 3.54 -7.26 -13.92
N GLY A 54 2.22 -7.45 -14.05
CA GLY A 54 1.61 -8.16 -15.18
C GLY A 54 1.91 -7.49 -16.52
N ILE A 55 1.76 -6.17 -16.59
CA ILE A 55 2.06 -5.38 -17.80
C ILE A 55 3.55 -5.44 -18.14
N ALA A 56 4.43 -5.24 -17.16
CA ALA A 56 5.88 -5.34 -17.36
C ALA A 56 6.31 -6.77 -17.78
N THR A 57 5.69 -7.79 -17.20
CA THR A 57 5.90 -9.20 -17.55
C THR A 57 5.38 -9.52 -18.94
N ALA A 58 4.22 -9.02 -19.34
CA ALA A 58 3.69 -9.22 -20.68
C ALA A 58 4.67 -8.68 -21.75
N TYR A 59 5.32 -7.55 -21.47
CA TYR A 59 6.29 -6.91 -22.35
C TYR A 59 7.68 -7.56 -22.34
N ARG A 60 8.26 -7.86 -21.16
CA ARG A 60 9.66 -8.36 -21.05
C ARG A 60 9.82 -9.85 -20.82
N LYS A 61 8.77 -10.54 -20.37
CA LYS A 61 8.69 -11.96 -19.97
C LYS A 61 9.56 -12.38 -18.78
N THR A 62 10.80 -11.92 -18.72
CA THR A 62 11.80 -12.26 -17.70
C THR A 62 12.50 -11.01 -17.20
N ASP A 63 13.06 -11.06 -16.00
CA ASP A 63 13.90 -9.99 -15.46
C ASP A 63 15.11 -10.57 -14.70
N ILE A 64 16.10 -9.72 -14.41
CA ILE A 64 17.29 -10.13 -13.66
C ILE A 64 17.01 -9.89 -12.17
N TRP A 65 17.15 -10.94 -11.37
CA TRP A 65 17.18 -10.84 -9.92
C TRP A 65 18.64 -10.74 -9.46
N TYR A 66 18.95 -9.64 -8.79
CA TYR A 66 20.19 -9.42 -8.04
C TYR A 66 20.08 -9.93 -6.59
N ASN A 67 20.95 -10.85 -6.20
CA ASN A 67 21.11 -11.31 -4.81
C ASN A 67 22.60 -11.27 -4.42
N GLY A 68 23.05 -10.13 -3.91
CA GLY A 68 24.48 -9.88 -3.69
C GLY A 68 25.26 -9.95 -5.01
N ASN A 69 26.23 -10.86 -5.07
CA ASN A 69 27.05 -11.08 -6.27
C ASN A 69 26.38 -11.98 -7.31
N TYR A 70 25.27 -12.65 -6.95
CA TYR A 70 24.59 -13.58 -7.85
C TYR A 70 23.52 -12.87 -8.68
N GLN A 71 23.51 -13.16 -9.97
CA GLN A 71 22.48 -12.71 -10.92
C GLN A 71 21.79 -13.92 -11.50
N ALA A 72 20.45 -13.94 -11.42
CA ALA A 72 19.64 -14.98 -12.06
C ALA A 72 18.60 -14.34 -12.98
N ARG A 73 18.40 -14.93 -14.16
CA ARG A 73 17.29 -14.56 -15.04
C ARG A 73 16.05 -15.31 -14.59
N VAL A 74 15.05 -14.58 -14.14
CA VAL A 74 13.85 -15.13 -13.50
C VAL A 74 12.62 -14.76 -14.32
N SER A 75 11.66 -15.68 -14.40
CA SER A 75 10.38 -15.44 -15.08
C SER A 75 9.59 -14.35 -14.37
N GLY A 76 8.95 -13.45 -15.13
CA GLY A 76 8.06 -12.45 -14.56
C GLY A 76 6.83 -13.06 -13.92
N ILE A 77 6.37 -14.23 -14.40
CA ILE A 77 5.29 -15.00 -13.76
C ILE A 77 5.72 -15.43 -12.36
N PHE A 78 6.96 -15.89 -12.20
CA PHE A 78 7.50 -16.23 -10.88
C PHE A 78 7.49 -15.01 -9.96
N PHE A 79 7.94 -13.84 -10.43
CA PHE A 79 7.87 -12.60 -9.64
C PHE A 79 6.43 -12.27 -9.20
N MET A 80 5.46 -12.42 -10.09
CA MET A 80 4.04 -12.17 -9.77
C MET A 80 3.49 -13.16 -8.74
N LEU A 81 3.77 -14.46 -8.88
CA LEU A 81 3.33 -15.49 -7.94
C LEU A 81 3.99 -15.30 -6.57
N PHE A 82 5.31 -15.05 -6.56
CA PHE A 82 6.04 -14.74 -5.34
C PHE A 82 5.47 -13.49 -4.67
N PHE A 83 5.20 -12.42 -5.43
CA PHE A 83 4.58 -11.21 -4.91
C PHE A 83 3.20 -11.52 -4.30
N LEU A 84 2.34 -12.26 -5.00
CA LEU A 84 0.99 -12.58 -4.53
C LEU A 84 1.02 -13.31 -3.19
N VAL A 85 1.85 -14.35 -3.06
CA VAL A 85 1.98 -15.12 -1.83
C VAL A 85 2.66 -14.29 -0.73
N HIS A 86 3.80 -13.68 -1.03
CA HIS A 86 4.61 -12.99 -0.04
C HIS A 86 3.97 -11.70 0.46
N TYR A 87 3.51 -10.83 -0.45
CA TYR A 87 2.74 -9.64 -0.08
C TYR A 87 1.40 -10.03 0.57
N GLY A 88 0.75 -11.10 0.09
CA GLY A 88 -0.46 -11.65 0.69
C GLY A 88 -0.27 -12.04 2.15
N MET A 89 0.88 -12.62 2.53
CA MET A 89 1.22 -12.89 3.94
C MET A 89 1.32 -11.60 4.77
N PHE A 90 1.96 -10.55 4.26
CA PHE A 90 2.03 -9.27 4.98
C PHE A 90 0.65 -8.63 5.15
N VAL A 91 -0.21 -8.70 4.13
CA VAL A 91 -1.60 -8.24 4.21
C VAL A 91 -2.34 -9.05 5.28
N ALA A 92 -2.24 -10.38 5.27
CA ALA A 92 -2.89 -11.23 6.25
C ALA A 92 -2.42 -10.93 7.69
N ILE A 93 -1.12 -10.76 7.90
CA ILE A 93 -0.55 -10.35 9.20
C ILE A 93 -1.07 -8.98 9.63
N GLN A 94 -1.09 -7.99 8.72
CA GLN A 94 -1.62 -6.67 9.03
C GLN A 94 -3.09 -6.74 9.46
N MET A 95 -3.91 -7.48 8.71
CA MET A 95 -5.33 -7.64 9.04
C MET A 95 -5.47 -8.34 10.39
N GLY A 96 -4.77 -9.45 10.63
CA GLY A 96 -4.81 -10.16 11.90
C GLY A 96 -4.46 -9.28 13.10
N LEU A 97 -3.36 -8.52 13.00
CA LEU A 97 -2.97 -7.57 14.03
C LEU A 97 -4.04 -6.49 14.25
N PHE A 98 -4.57 -5.92 13.17
CA PHE A 98 -5.62 -4.91 13.23
C PHE A 98 -6.88 -5.41 13.96
N PHE A 99 -7.35 -6.60 13.62
CA PHE A 99 -8.54 -7.18 14.27
C PHE A 99 -8.30 -7.52 15.74
N ALA A 100 -7.11 -8.01 16.07
CA ALA A 100 -6.73 -8.30 17.45
C ALA A 100 -6.72 -7.02 18.31
N VAL A 101 -6.24 -5.89 17.77
CA VAL A 101 -6.12 -4.64 18.54
C VAL A 101 -7.37 -3.74 18.50
N SER A 102 -8.31 -3.98 17.59
CA SER A 102 -9.53 -3.17 17.45
C SER A 102 -10.72 -3.69 18.25
N GLY A 103 -10.64 -4.90 18.81
CA GLY A 103 -11.77 -5.56 19.48
C GLY A 103 -12.84 -6.10 18.53
N LEU A 104 -12.69 -5.91 17.21
CA LEU A 104 -13.62 -6.40 16.19
C LEU A 104 -13.62 -7.92 16.07
N ALA A 105 -12.47 -8.56 16.35
CA ALA A 105 -12.33 -10.01 16.26
C ALA A 105 -13.36 -10.73 17.14
N ASP A 106 -13.48 -10.26 18.39
CA ASP A 106 -14.38 -10.84 19.39
C ASP A 106 -15.84 -10.45 19.12
N GLN A 107 -16.09 -9.19 18.76
CA GLN A 107 -17.44 -8.69 18.50
C GLN A 107 -18.14 -9.39 17.33
N PHE A 108 -17.39 -9.73 16.27
CA PHE A 108 -17.95 -10.30 15.04
C PHE A 108 -17.58 -11.77 14.80
N ASN A 109 -16.91 -12.40 15.78
CA ASN A 109 -16.39 -13.77 15.68
C ASN A 109 -15.63 -13.99 14.35
N ILE A 110 -14.62 -13.14 14.13
CA ILE A 110 -13.81 -13.09 12.92
C ILE A 110 -12.48 -13.80 13.19
N GLY A 111 -12.34 -15.01 12.65
CA GLY A 111 -11.03 -15.67 12.55
C GLY A 111 -10.12 -15.01 11.51
N PHE A 112 -8.82 -15.29 11.60
CA PHE A 112 -7.73 -14.66 10.81
C PHE A 112 -8.00 -14.54 9.30
N PHE A 113 -8.60 -15.56 8.67
CA PHE A 113 -8.92 -15.56 7.23
C PHE A 113 -10.37 -15.17 6.90
N SER A 114 -11.28 -15.16 7.88
CA SER A 114 -12.71 -14.89 7.63
C SER A 114 -12.97 -13.42 7.26
N PHE A 115 -12.02 -12.53 7.57
CA PHE A 115 -12.06 -11.13 7.17
C PHE A 115 -12.23 -10.94 5.65
N PHE A 116 -11.51 -11.73 4.84
CA PHE A 116 -11.53 -11.58 3.37
C PHE A 116 -12.93 -11.75 2.76
N PHE A 117 -13.85 -12.37 3.51
CA PHE A 117 -15.23 -12.59 3.11
C PHE A 117 -16.23 -11.72 3.89
N LYS A 118 -15.92 -11.33 5.13
CA LYS A 118 -16.83 -10.58 6.01
C LYS A 118 -16.65 -9.06 5.98
N TRP A 119 -15.57 -8.53 5.39
CA TRP A 119 -15.31 -7.10 5.36
C TRP A 119 -16.47 -6.22 4.82
N PRO A 120 -17.31 -6.63 3.84
CA PRO A 120 -18.41 -5.78 3.38
C PRO A 120 -19.48 -5.53 4.44
N GLN A 121 -19.59 -6.43 5.42
CA GLN A 121 -20.54 -6.33 6.54
C GLN A 121 -20.02 -5.40 7.65
N LEU A 122 -18.73 -5.09 7.64
CA LEU A 122 -18.06 -4.26 8.65
C LEU A 122 -17.97 -2.78 8.25
N ILE A 123 -18.39 -2.46 7.03
CA ILE A 123 -18.27 -1.13 6.47
C ILE A 123 -19.64 -0.54 6.12
N GLY A 124 -19.82 0.76 6.39
CA GLY A 124 -21.01 1.51 6.01
C GLY A 124 -21.01 1.94 4.55
N SER A 125 -22.05 2.64 4.12
CA SER A 125 -22.18 3.19 2.77
C SER A 125 -21.10 4.24 2.44
N ASP A 126 -20.67 4.99 3.45
CA ASP A 126 -19.59 5.97 3.44
C ASP A 126 -18.23 5.36 3.06
N ALA A 127 -17.96 4.12 3.46
CA ALA A 127 -16.72 3.42 3.12
C ALA A 127 -16.54 3.20 1.61
N TYR A 128 -17.62 3.00 0.85
CA TYR A 128 -17.53 2.80 -0.59
C TYR A 128 -17.02 4.05 -1.32
N ILE A 129 -17.34 5.24 -0.80
CA ILE A 129 -16.82 6.51 -1.34
C ILE A 129 -15.30 6.55 -1.16
N MET A 130 -14.80 6.18 0.01
CA MET A 130 -13.37 6.12 0.28
C MET A 130 -12.64 5.08 -0.58
N ILE A 131 -13.20 3.87 -0.69
CA ILE A 131 -12.65 2.81 -1.55
C ILE A 131 -12.57 3.31 -2.98
N GLY A 132 -13.65 3.93 -3.49
CA GLY A 132 -13.67 4.55 -4.81
C GLY A 132 -12.59 5.61 -4.98
N ALA A 133 -12.42 6.51 -4.01
CA ALA A 133 -11.39 7.54 -4.03
C ALA A 133 -9.97 6.94 -4.09
N PHE A 134 -9.69 5.88 -3.31
CA PHE A 134 -8.41 5.19 -3.37
C PHE A 134 -8.20 4.48 -4.70
N VAL A 135 -9.18 3.71 -5.18
CA VAL A 135 -9.09 3.03 -6.49
C VAL A 135 -8.82 4.03 -7.61
N LEU A 136 -9.53 5.16 -7.62
CA LEU A 136 -9.32 6.22 -8.60
C LEU A 136 -7.93 6.85 -8.48
N SER A 137 -7.45 7.11 -7.27
CA SER A 137 -6.13 7.73 -7.04
C SER A 137 -4.99 6.81 -7.46
N TYR A 138 -5.03 5.54 -7.04
CA TYR A 138 -4.01 4.55 -7.43
C TYR A 138 -4.11 4.15 -8.91
N GLY A 139 -5.32 4.08 -9.46
CA GLY A 139 -5.55 3.88 -10.88
C GLY A 139 -5.00 5.02 -11.70
N TYR A 140 -5.33 6.26 -11.36
CA TYR A 140 -4.80 7.45 -12.02
C TYR A 140 -3.27 7.48 -11.95
N LYS A 141 -2.67 7.20 -10.78
CA LYS A 141 -1.21 7.13 -10.63
C LYS A 141 -0.60 6.04 -11.52
N THR A 142 -1.21 4.86 -11.58
CA THR A 142 -0.76 3.75 -12.43
C THR A 142 -0.84 4.12 -13.92
N VAL A 143 -1.91 4.78 -14.35
CA VAL A 143 -2.05 5.22 -15.74
C VAL A 143 -1.06 6.35 -16.05
N SER A 144 -1.10 7.44 -15.30
CA SER A 144 -0.34 8.66 -15.56
C SER A 144 1.17 8.46 -15.42
N GLU A 145 1.63 7.79 -14.36
CA GLU A 145 3.06 7.69 -14.06
C GLU A 145 3.70 6.41 -14.58
N PHE A 146 2.95 5.34 -14.81
CA PHE A 146 3.53 4.06 -15.22
C PHE A 146 3.20 3.67 -16.66
N LEU A 147 1.94 3.80 -17.08
CA LEU A 147 1.53 3.46 -18.45
C LEU A 147 1.92 4.55 -19.46
N LEU A 148 1.49 5.80 -19.24
CA LEU A 148 1.71 6.90 -20.20
C LEU A 148 3.20 7.27 -20.35
N THR A 149 3.98 7.15 -19.28
CA THR A 149 5.44 7.41 -19.31
C THR A 149 6.25 6.27 -19.91
N GLY A 150 5.64 5.09 -20.13
CA GLY A 150 6.33 3.90 -20.60
C GLY A 150 7.26 3.24 -19.56
N GLN A 151 7.13 3.56 -18.28
CA GLN A 151 7.99 3.00 -17.22
C GLN A 151 7.95 1.47 -17.18
N TYR A 152 6.84 0.84 -17.56
CA TYR A 152 6.69 -0.62 -17.63
C TYR A 152 7.76 -1.31 -18.50
N ARG A 153 8.37 -0.59 -19.44
CA ARG A 153 9.44 -1.12 -20.31
C ARG A 153 10.78 -1.20 -19.58
N ARG A 154 11.01 -0.38 -18.56
CA ARG A 154 12.35 -0.12 -17.99
C ARG A 154 12.48 -0.48 -16.52
N VAL A 155 11.43 -0.28 -15.72
CA VAL A 155 11.49 -0.51 -14.26
C VAL A 155 11.65 -2.01 -13.99
N PRO A 156 12.68 -2.47 -13.26
CA PRO A 156 12.87 -3.88 -12.93
C PRO A 156 11.70 -4.44 -12.10
N LEU A 157 11.34 -5.70 -12.35
CA LEU A 157 10.26 -6.39 -11.63
C LEU A 157 10.51 -6.48 -10.13
N GLY A 158 11.78 -6.60 -9.70
CA GLY A 158 12.14 -6.56 -8.29
C GLY A 158 11.76 -5.23 -7.60
N ILE A 159 11.88 -4.10 -8.30
CA ILE A 159 11.45 -2.78 -7.77
C ILE A 159 9.94 -2.75 -7.64
N LEU A 160 9.21 -3.19 -8.67
CA LEU A 160 7.76 -3.24 -8.62
C LEU A 160 7.30 -4.14 -7.47
N MET A 161 7.89 -5.33 -7.33
CA MET A 161 7.56 -6.27 -6.26
C MET A 161 7.66 -5.62 -4.87
N PHE A 162 8.74 -4.90 -4.57
CA PHE A 162 8.92 -4.26 -3.26
C PHE A 162 8.24 -2.89 -3.10
N GLN A 163 7.73 -2.30 -4.18
CA GLN A 163 7.12 -0.98 -4.18
C GLN A 163 6.06 -0.75 -3.06
N PRO A 164 5.16 -1.70 -2.75
CA PRO A 164 4.13 -1.48 -1.73
C PRO A 164 4.60 -1.78 -0.29
N TYR A 165 5.81 -2.33 -0.08
CA TYR A 165 6.24 -2.85 1.22
C TYR A 165 6.47 -1.76 2.27
N MET A 166 6.97 -0.60 1.87
CA MET A 166 7.09 0.51 2.82
C MET A 166 5.73 1.01 3.29
N ARG A 167 4.71 0.96 2.43
CA ARG A 167 3.37 1.43 2.78
C ARG A 167 2.74 0.52 3.83
N ILE A 168 2.77 -0.79 3.58
CA ILE A 168 2.24 -1.77 4.54
C ILE A 168 2.99 -1.71 5.88
N PHE A 169 4.31 -1.52 5.85
CA PHE A 169 5.11 -1.36 7.07
C PHE A 169 4.73 -0.11 7.86
N VAL A 170 4.63 1.06 7.20
CA VAL A 170 4.21 2.30 7.86
C VAL A 170 2.80 2.15 8.43
N GLN A 171 1.87 1.55 7.68
CA GLN A 171 0.52 1.32 8.15
C GLN A 171 0.48 0.36 9.35
N GLN A 172 1.21 -0.75 9.34
CA GLN A 172 1.32 -1.67 10.47
C GLN A 172 1.83 -0.98 11.74
N VAL A 173 2.93 -0.22 11.64
CA VAL A 173 3.49 0.52 12.79
C VAL A 173 2.48 1.56 13.30
N THR A 174 1.83 2.28 12.39
CA THR A 174 0.84 3.30 12.75
C THR A 174 -0.43 2.68 13.37
N VAL A 175 -0.85 1.49 12.92
CA VAL A 175 -1.95 0.71 13.50
C VAL A 175 -1.64 0.30 14.94
N ILE A 176 -0.44 -0.24 15.18
CA ILE A 176 -0.03 -0.70 16.51
C ILE A 176 0.02 0.47 17.49
N LEU A 177 0.61 1.59 17.09
CA LEU A 177 0.66 2.79 17.92
C LEU A 177 -0.73 3.42 18.10
N GLY A 178 -1.55 3.32 17.07
CA GLY A 178 -2.88 3.90 16.97
C GLY A 178 -3.96 3.22 17.79
N SER A 179 -3.91 1.89 17.87
CA SER A 179 -4.89 1.10 18.61
C SER A 179 -4.89 1.42 20.09
N MET A 180 -3.77 1.85 20.65
CA MET A 180 -3.69 2.38 22.01
C MET A 180 -4.63 3.58 22.21
N PHE A 181 -4.79 4.45 21.21
CA PHE A 181 -5.69 5.61 21.27
C PHE A 181 -7.16 5.25 21.01
N LEU A 182 -7.42 4.19 20.25
CA LEU A 182 -8.78 3.67 20.04
C LEU A 182 -9.39 3.19 21.36
N ALA A 183 -8.61 2.56 22.23
CA ALA A 183 -9.06 2.11 23.55
C ALA A 183 -9.54 3.25 24.47
N PHE A 184 -9.05 4.48 24.28
CA PHE A 184 -9.45 5.66 25.06
C PHE A 184 -10.57 6.48 24.39
N GLY A 185 -11.19 5.98 23.32
CA GLY A 185 -12.22 6.71 22.57
C GLY A 185 -11.69 7.86 21.71
N ALA A 186 -10.36 8.00 21.55
CA ALA A 186 -9.72 9.07 20.78
C ALA A 186 -9.65 8.78 19.26
N GLY A 187 -10.65 8.06 18.72
CA GLY A 187 -10.63 7.59 17.33
C GLY A 187 -10.50 8.69 16.28
N LYS A 188 -11.09 9.88 16.52
CA LYS A 188 -10.95 11.04 15.61
C LYS A 188 -9.50 11.53 15.51
N ILE A 189 -8.80 11.59 16.63
CA ILE A 189 -7.39 12.01 16.71
C ILE A 189 -6.51 10.96 16.07
N PHE A 190 -6.80 9.68 16.31
CA PHE A 190 -6.08 8.58 15.68
C PHE A 190 -6.13 8.66 14.15
N ILE A 191 -7.31 8.83 13.55
CA ILE A 191 -7.46 8.94 12.08
C ILE A 191 -6.67 10.12 11.52
N LEU A 192 -6.66 11.26 12.23
CA LEU A 192 -5.87 12.43 11.84
C LEU A 192 -4.37 12.11 11.84
N VAL A 193 -3.85 11.56 12.94
CA VAL A 193 -2.43 11.18 13.06
C VAL A 193 -2.06 10.14 12.01
N PHE A 194 -2.92 9.14 11.80
CA PHE A 194 -2.71 8.09 10.80
C PHE A 194 -2.57 8.68 9.40
N ALA A 195 -3.50 9.54 9.00
CA ALA A 195 -3.48 10.20 7.70
C ALA A 195 -2.24 11.09 7.53
N LEU A 196 -1.86 11.86 8.57
CA LEU A 196 -0.70 12.72 8.53
C LEU A 196 0.60 11.93 8.39
N VAL A 197 0.81 10.91 9.22
CA VAL A 197 1.98 10.02 9.14
C VAL A 197 2.06 9.44 7.74
N LYS A 198 0.95 8.88 7.24
CA LYS A 198 0.91 8.30 5.91
C LYS A 198 1.24 9.29 4.80
N ILE A 199 0.62 10.48 4.80
CA ILE A 199 0.92 11.53 3.82
C ILE A 199 2.40 11.92 3.88
N VAL A 200 2.96 12.11 5.08
CA VAL A 200 4.37 12.46 5.25
C VAL A 200 5.26 11.39 4.63
N PHE A 201 5.02 10.12 4.96
CA PHE A 201 5.82 9.03 4.42
C PHE A 201 5.65 8.91 2.89
N GLU A 202 4.44 9.00 2.37
CA GLU A 202 4.19 8.78 0.94
C GLU A 202 4.67 9.91 0.04
N VAL A 203 4.63 11.15 0.53
CA VAL A 203 5.01 12.35 -0.23
C VAL A 203 6.49 12.67 -0.06
N TYR A 204 7.02 12.57 1.16
CA TYR A 204 8.39 13.01 1.46
C TYR A 204 9.42 11.89 1.38
N VAL A 205 9.04 10.62 1.57
CA VAL A 205 9.97 9.50 1.43
C VAL A 205 9.96 8.99 0.00
N ASN A 206 10.97 9.40 -0.78
CA ASN A 206 11.17 8.88 -2.14
C ASN A 206 11.75 7.46 -2.12
N TYR A 207 10.96 6.50 -1.66
CA TYR A 207 11.35 5.10 -1.54
C TYR A 207 11.73 4.48 -2.89
N GLU A 208 10.98 4.81 -3.96
CA GLU A 208 11.30 4.35 -5.31
C GLU A 208 12.68 4.82 -5.77
N GLY A 209 13.04 6.07 -5.47
CA GLY A 209 14.36 6.61 -5.75
C GLY A 209 15.46 5.92 -4.95
N LEU A 210 15.22 5.60 -3.69
CA LEU A 210 16.18 4.86 -2.84
C LEU A 210 16.40 3.45 -3.37
N MET A 211 15.32 2.74 -3.72
CA MET A 211 15.39 1.38 -4.26
C MET A 211 16.06 1.33 -5.64
N ASN A 212 15.75 2.28 -6.52
CA ASN A 212 16.44 2.43 -7.80
C ASN A 212 17.95 2.60 -7.62
N LYS A 213 18.39 3.44 -6.67
CA LYS A 213 19.82 3.63 -6.36
C LYS A 213 20.46 2.35 -5.86
N ALA A 214 19.78 1.60 -4.97
CA ALA A 214 20.27 0.33 -4.45
C ALA A 214 20.45 -0.72 -5.57
N ILE A 215 19.50 -0.82 -6.50
CA ILE A 215 19.63 -1.75 -7.64
C ILE A 215 20.75 -1.33 -8.59
N VAL A 216 20.91 -0.04 -8.87
CA VAL A 216 22.03 0.45 -9.70
C VAL A 216 23.38 0.10 -9.04
N GLN A 217 23.48 0.18 -7.72
CA GLN A 217 24.68 -0.24 -6.99
C GLN A 217 24.91 -1.75 -7.08
N LEU A 218 23.88 -2.57 -6.89
CA LEU A 218 23.97 -4.03 -7.06
C LEU A 218 24.40 -4.42 -8.48
N LYS A 219 23.87 -3.73 -9.50
CA LYS A 219 24.28 -3.93 -10.90
C LYS A 219 25.76 -3.59 -11.13
N ARG A 220 26.29 -2.56 -10.46
CA ARG A 220 27.72 -2.19 -10.54
C ARG A 220 28.62 -3.20 -9.83
N GLN A 221 28.17 -3.79 -8.73
CA GLN A 221 28.94 -4.77 -7.96
C GLN A 221 28.98 -6.14 -8.64
N SER A 222 27.87 -6.55 -9.24
CA SER A 222 27.72 -7.85 -9.92
C SER A 222 28.25 -7.88 -11.36
N GLY A 223 28.66 -6.73 -11.90
CA GLY A 223 29.36 -6.61 -13.18
C GLY A 223 30.89 -6.49 -13.06
N LYS A 224 31.43 -6.65 -11.84
CA LYS A 224 32.84 -6.93 -11.58
C LYS A 224 33.01 -8.43 -11.34
#